data_AF-A0A4R4YSY8-F1
#
_entry.id   AF-A0A4R4YSY8-F1
#
_cell.length_a   1.000
_cell.length_b   1.000
_cell.length_c   1.000
_cell.angle_alpha   90.00
_cell.angle_beta   90.00
_cell.angle_gamma   90.00
#
_symmetry.space_group_name_H-M   'P 1'
#
loop_
_entity.id
_entity.type
_entity.pdbx_description
1 polymer ?
#
loop_
_entity_poly.entity_id
_entity_poly.type
_entity_poly.pdbx_seq_one_letter_code
_entity_poly.pdbx_strand_id
1 'polypeptide(L)'
;MFTPDPIPRPSGPPASSTPLGDYLARPLPGVDAGYAVLPRSLAEAMPLPWQHQMSNLLAEFHQAFGHLQWPVYRVVPSRYERLVDLDDDQLAEVGCTVEVDDNGELEYRVRDGRRIDNPETHQVLVSCLDPIPRQTPGGSQPTPAAPPPPAW
;
A
#
# COMPACT_ATOMS: atom_id res chain seq x y z
N MET A 1 -40.25 41.07 18.20
CA MET A 1 -40.10 39.77 17.51
C MET A 1 -38.61 39.49 17.41
N PHE A 2 -38.11 38.49 18.13
CA PHE A 2 -36.72 38.04 18.02
C PHE A 2 -36.62 37.09 16.82
N THR A 3 -35.91 37.52 15.78
CA THR A 3 -35.47 36.63 14.70
C THR A 3 -34.23 35.91 15.21
N PRO A 4 -34.22 34.58 15.39
CA PRO A 4 -33.01 33.88 15.79
C PRO A 4 -31.97 34.02 14.68
N ASP A 5 -30.76 34.41 15.07
CA ASP A 5 -29.60 34.52 14.18
C ASP A 5 -29.36 33.16 13.50
N PRO A 6 -29.08 33.12 12.17
CA PRO A 6 -28.86 31.86 11.47
C PRO A 6 -27.67 31.09 12.06
N ILE A 7 -27.86 29.79 12.28
CA ILE A 7 -26.82 28.87 12.77
C ILE A 7 -25.57 29.00 11.88
N PRO A 8 -24.39 29.30 12.45
CA PRO A 8 -23.14 29.39 11.68
C PRO A 8 -22.89 28.06 10.98
N ARG A 9 -22.87 28.08 9.64
CA ARG A 9 -22.46 26.90 8.89
C ARG A 9 -20.95 26.71 9.09
N PRO A 10 -20.47 25.51 9.42
CA PRO A 10 -19.03 25.26 9.53
C PRO A 10 -18.35 25.61 8.20
N SER A 11 -17.38 26.52 8.25
CA SER A 11 -16.57 26.99 7.12
C SER A 11 -15.52 25.94 6.74
N GLY A 12 -15.97 24.74 6.40
CA GLY A 12 -15.12 23.66 5.92
C GLY A 12 -15.59 23.20 4.54
N PRO A 13 -14.70 22.60 3.72
CA PRO A 13 -15.14 21.84 2.56
C PRO A 13 -16.21 20.82 2.98
N PRO A 14 -17.19 20.50 2.12
CA PRO A 14 -18.25 19.55 2.46
C PRO A 14 -17.64 18.23 2.93
N ALA A 15 -18.23 17.63 3.97
CA ALA A 15 -17.81 16.33 4.46
C ALA A 15 -17.86 15.32 3.30
N SER A 16 -16.72 14.69 3.02
CA SER A 16 -16.61 13.73 1.91
C SER A 16 -17.63 12.61 2.06
N SER A 17 -18.23 12.21 0.94
CA SER A 17 -19.09 11.03 0.87
C SER A 17 -18.28 9.71 0.84
N THR A 18 -16.96 9.79 0.69
CA THR A 18 -16.02 8.66 0.63
C THR A 18 -14.79 8.90 1.51
N PRO A 19 -14.95 9.15 2.83
CA PRO A 19 -13.85 9.61 3.68
C PRO A 19 -12.66 8.64 3.75
N LEU A 20 -12.93 7.33 3.73
CA LEU A 20 -11.87 6.31 3.68
C LEU A 20 -11.14 6.30 2.33
N GLY A 21 -11.88 6.44 1.23
CA GLY A 21 -11.29 6.52 -0.11
C GLY A 21 -10.37 7.72 -0.26
N ASP A 22 -10.80 8.89 0.23
CA ASP A 22 -10.00 10.12 0.19
C ASP A 22 -8.74 10.05 1.07
N TYR A 23 -8.80 9.28 2.16
CA TYR A 23 -7.63 9.02 2.99
C TYR A 23 -6.62 8.13 2.25
N LEU A 24 -7.09 7.02 1.65
CA LEU A 24 -6.26 6.06 0.92
C LEU A 24 -5.75 6.57 -0.43
N ALA A 25 -6.36 7.60 -1.00
CA ALA A 25 -5.88 8.24 -2.24
C ALA A 25 -4.55 8.99 -2.08
N ARG A 26 -4.04 9.13 -0.84
CA ARG A 26 -2.77 9.79 -0.54
C ARG A 26 -1.60 8.80 -0.65
N PRO A 27 -0.36 9.28 -0.90
CA PRO A 27 0.82 8.41 -0.85
C PRO A 27 1.10 7.98 0.60
N LEU A 28 0.47 6.88 1.01
CA LEU A 28 0.60 6.28 2.33
C LEU A 28 1.44 5.00 2.25
N PRO A 29 2.22 4.67 3.30
CA PRO A 29 2.92 3.39 3.36
C PRO A 29 1.97 2.21 3.24
N GLY A 30 2.31 1.25 2.37
CA GLY A 30 1.51 0.03 2.17
C GLY A 30 0.21 0.24 1.41
N VAL A 31 -0.01 1.40 0.78
CA VAL A 31 -1.21 1.68 -0.02
C VAL A 31 -0.82 1.86 -1.49
N ASP A 32 -1.50 1.12 -2.37
CA ASP A 32 -1.47 1.30 -3.82
C ASP A 32 -2.91 1.39 -4.39
N ALA A 33 -3.04 1.35 -5.71
CA ALA A 33 -4.34 1.45 -6.38
C ALA A 33 -5.30 0.27 -6.10
N GLY A 34 -4.77 -0.89 -5.72
CA GLY A 34 -5.54 -2.12 -5.51
C GLY A 34 -5.70 -2.50 -4.03
N TYR A 35 -4.72 -2.17 -3.19
CA TYR A 35 -4.64 -2.69 -1.83
C TYR A 35 -4.14 -1.66 -0.81
N ALA A 36 -4.66 -1.79 0.41
CA ALA A 36 -4.07 -1.21 1.61
C ALA A 36 -3.60 -2.36 2.51
N VAL A 37 -2.29 -2.52 2.66
CA VAL A 37 -1.66 -3.60 3.41
C VAL A 37 -1.19 -3.07 4.76
N LEU A 38 -1.62 -3.76 5.82
CA LEU A 38 -1.19 -3.52 7.20
C LEU A 38 -0.30 -4.67 7.66
N PRO A 39 1.03 -4.46 7.82
CA PRO A 39 1.92 -5.46 8.35
C PRO A 39 1.50 -5.88 9.76
N ARG A 40 1.28 -7.18 9.94
CA ARG A 40 0.77 -7.75 11.20
C ARG A 40 1.61 -7.35 12.41
N SER A 41 2.94 -7.35 12.29
CA SER A 41 3.82 -6.99 13.38
C SER A 41 3.65 -5.55 13.86
N LEU A 42 3.33 -4.62 12.95
CA LEU A 42 3.02 -3.23 13.28
C LEU A 42 1.62 -3.07 13.87
N ALA A 43 0.62 -3.75 13.29
CA ALA A 43 -0.75 -3.71 13.79
C ALA A 43 -0.85 -4.21 15.23
N GLU A 44 -0.16 -5.30 15.56
CA GLU A 44 -0.11 -5.85 16.92
C GLU A 44 0.78 -5.05 17.89
N ALA A 45 1.68 -4.21 17.37
CA ALA A 45 2.50 -3.31 18.19
C ALA A 45 1.82 -1.95 18.47
N MET A 46 0.62 -1.72 17.94
CA MET A 46 -0.17 -0.53 18.25
C MET A 46 -0.48 -0.42 19.76
N PRO A 47 -0.70 0.78 20.32
CA PRO A 47 -1.20 0.92 21.68
C PRO A 47 -2.53 0.19 21.90
N LEU A 48 -2.76 -0.37 23.09
CA LEU A 48 -3.97 -1.14 23.41
C LEU A 48 -5.30 -0.43 23.02
N PRO A 49 -5.49 0.89 23.23
CA PRO A 49 -6.71 1.56 22.79
C PRO A 49 -6.95 1.46 21.27
N TRP A 50 -5.88 1.54 20.48
CA TRP A 50 -5.96 1.41 19.02
C TRP A 50 -6.24 -0.03 18.61
N GLN A 51 -5.61 -1.01 19.27
CA GLN A 51 -5.90 -2.42 19.04
C GLN A 51 -7.37 -2.73 19.32
N HIS A 52 -7.93 -2.23 20.43
CA HIS A 52 -9.35 -2.41 20.74
C HIS A 52 -10.26 -1.78 19.67
N GLN A 53 -10.02 -0.52 19.30
CA GLN A 53 -10.80 0.16 18.25
C GLN A 53 -10.74 -0.59 16.92
N MET A 54 -9.53 -1.00 16.50
CA MET A 54 -9.32 -1.76 15.27
C MET A 54 -10.00 -3.12 15.32
N SER A 55 -9.90 -3.84 16.43
CA SER A 55 -10.51 -5.17 16.57
C SER A 55 -12.04 -5.13 16.46
N ASN A 56 -12.67 -4.10 17.04
CA ASN A 56 -14.11 -3.90 16.93
C ASN A 56 -14.52 -3.58 15.48
N LEU A 57 -13.80 -2.66 14.83
CA LEU A 57 -14.05 -2.30 13.43
C LEU A 57 -13.90 -3.51 12.49
N LEU A 58 -12.84 -4.31 12.67
CA LEU A 58 -12.62 -5.53 11.90
C LEU A 58 -13.70 -6.58 12.17
N ALA A 59 -14.19 -6.70 13.40
CA ALA A 59 -15.30 -7.60 13.71
C ALA A 59 -16.58 -7.21 12.97
N GLU A 60 -16.95 -5.93 12.98
CA GLU A 60 -18.10 -5.40 12.23
C GLU A 60 -17.92 -5.60 10.71
N PHE A 61 -16.71 -5.33 10.20
CA PHE A 61 -16.37 -5.53 8.79
C PHE A 61 -16.51 -6.99 8.36
N HIS A 62 -15.96 -7.93 9.14
CA HIS A 62 -16.07 -9.36 8.86
C HIS A 62 -17.51 -9.87 9.01
N GLN A 63 -18.31 -9.32 9.93
CA GLN A 63 -19.72 -9.66 10.04
C GLN A 63 -20.51 -9.20 8.81
N ALA A 64 -20.25 -7.98 8.32
CA ALA A 64 -20.94 -7.44 7.15
C ALA A 64 -20.58 -8.16 5.84
N PHE A 65 -19.30 -8.47 5.63
CA PHE A 65 -18.79 -8.98 4.35
C PHE A 65 -18.35 -10.45 4.37
N GLY A 66 -18.48 -11.13 5.52
CA GLY A 66 -18.07 -12.54 5.69
C GLY A 66 -18.93 -13.55 4.92
N HIS A 67 -20.04 -13.10 4.33
CA HIS A 67 -20.85 -13.90 3.42
C HIS A 67 -20.21 -14.07 2.02
N LEU A 68 -19.18 -13.29 1.71
CA LEU A 68 -18.42 -13.39 0.46
C LEU A 68 -17.33 -14.47 0.58
N GLN A 69 -17.00 -15.15 -0.51
CA GLN A 69 -15.88 -16.09 -0.54
C GLN A 69 -14.56 -15.35 -0.73
N TRP A 70 -13.85 -15.10 0.37
CA TRP A 70 -12.57 -14.39 0.31
C TRP A 70 -11.47 -15.37 -0.08
N PRO A 71 -10.66 -15.07 -1.10
CA PRO A 71 -9.49 -15.87 -1.41
C PRO A 71 -8.41 -15.66 -0.34
N VAL A 72 -7.45 -16.59 -0.30
CA VAL A 72 -6.20 -16.36 0.44
C VAL A 72 -5.28 -15.52 -0.45
N TYR A 73 -4.96 -14.32 0.01
CA TYR A 73 -4.04 -13.42 -0.70
C TYR A 73 -2.58 -13.76 -0.35
N ARG A 74 -1.74 -13.86 -1.38
CA ARG A 74 -0.28 -13.88 -1.22
C ARG A 74 0.24 -12.47 -1.43
N VAL A 75 0.73 -11.86 -0.36
CA VAL A 75 1.34 -10.53 -0.39
C VAL A 75 2.86 -10.68 -0.34
N VAL A 76 3.55 -9.99 -1.23
CA VAL A 76 5.03 -9.99 -1.31
C VAL A 76 5.51 -8.55 -1.10
N PRO A 77 6.48 -8.30 -0.22
CA PRO A 77 7.13 -6.99 -0.14
C PRO A 77 7.79 -6.69 -1.47
N SER A 78 7.52 -5.53 -2.02
CA SER A 78 8.04 -5.12 -3.32
C SER A 78 8.48 -3.67 -3.31
N ARG A 79 9.36 -3.33 -4.25
CA ARG A 79 9.78 -1.95 -4.52
C ARG A 79 9.74 -1.68 -6.01
N TYR A 80 9.56 -0.41 -6.37
CA TYR A 80 9.65 0.02 -7.76
C TYR A 80 11.09 0.05 -8.22
N GLU A 81 11.36 -0.63 -9.34
CA GLU A 81 12.65 -0.62 -10.05
C GLU A 81 12.42 -0.39 -11.54
N ARG A 82 13.41 0.16 -12.23
CA ARG A 82 13.34 0.33 -13.69
C ARG A 82 13.66 -1.00 -14.37
N LEU A 83 12.96 -1.31 -15.46
CA LEU A 83 13.19 -2.56 -16.20
C LEU A 83 14.65 -2.75 -16.63
N VAL A 84 15.32 -1.67 -17.02
CA VAL A 84 16.72 -1.70 -17.47
C VAL A 84 17.73 -2.01 -16.36
N ASP A 85 17.33 -1.89 -15.10
CA ASP A 85 18.20 -2.17 -13.94
C ASP A 85 18.03 -3.61 -13.44
N LEU A 86 17.13 -4.38 -14.03
CA LEU A 86 16.82 -5.75 -13.61
C LEU A 86 17.72 -6.76 -14.30
N ASP A 87 18.09 -7.79 -13.55
CA ASP A 87 18.69 -9.00 -14.12
C ASP A 87 17.64 -9.93 -14.74
N ASP A 88 18.09 -10.97 -15.44
CA ASP A 88 17.21 -11.90 -16.17
C ASP A 88 16.21 -12.63 -15.25
N ASP A 89 16.62 -12.96 -14.02
CA ASP A 89 15.77 -13.64 -13.03
C ASP A 89 14.66 -12.69 -12.54
N GLN A 90 15.02 -11.43 -12.24
CA GLN A 90 14.08 -10.38 -11.85
C GLN A 90 13.12 -10.00 -12.98
N LEU A 91 13.60 -9.93 -14.22
CA LEU A 91 12.76 -9.72 -15.40
C LEU A 91 11.75 -10.86 -15.53
N ALA A 92 12.19 -12.11 -15.43
CA ALA A 92 11.32 -13.27 -15.50
C ALA A 92 10.24 -13.26 -14.39
N GLU A 93 10.59 -12.83 -13.18
CA GLU A 93 9.66 -12.68 -12.06
C GLU A 93 8.52 -11.71 -12.37
N VAL A 94 8.83 -10.57 -12.99
CA VAL A 94 7.82 -9.56 -13.39
C VAL A 94 7.17 -9.86 -14.74
N GLY A 95 7.44 -11.03 -15.32
CA GLY A 95 6.88 -11.46 -16.61
C GLY A 95 7.45 -10.67 -17.79
N CYS A 96 8.68 -10.22 -17.69
CA CYS A 96 9.43 -9.56 -18.75
C CYS A 96 10.65 -10.40 -19.16
N THR A 97 11.17 -10.12 -20.34
CA THR A 97 12.37 -10.76 -20.90
C THR A 97 13.15 -9.72 -21.69
N VAL A 98 14.46 -9.88 -21.75
CA VAL A 98 15.33 -9.07 -22.60
C VAL A 98 15.96 -9.96 -23.67
N GLU A 99 15.92 -9.50 -24.92
CA GLU A 99 16.52 -10.18 -26.07
C GLU A 99 17.45 -9.21 -26.80
N VAL A 100 18.45 -9.74 -27.50
CA VAL A 100 19.31 -8.96 -28.38
C VAL A 100 18.75 -9.04 -29.80
N ASP A 101 18.49 -7.90 -30.43
CA ASP A 101 17.98 -7.85 -31.81
C ASP A 101 19.09 -8.12 -32.85
N ASP A 102 18.71 -8.16 -34.13
CA ASP A 102 19.64 -8.38 -35.25
C ASP A 102 20.72 -7.28 -35.38
N ASN A 103 20.54 -6.13 -34.72
CA ASN A 103 21.48 -5.02 -34.70
C ASN A 103 22.40 -5.05 -33.48
N GLY A 104 22.19 -5.97 -32.54
CA GLY A 104 22.93 -6.03 -31.28
C GLY A 104 22.35 -5.17 -30.15
N GLU A 105 21.16 -4.59 -30.33
CA GLU A 105 20.50 -3.74 -29.36
C GLU A 105 19.57 -4.56 -28.44
N LEU A 106 19.39 -4.08 -27.20
CA LEU A 106 18.53 -4.75 -26.22
C LEU A 106 17.05 -4.40 -26.45
N GLU A 107 16.22 -5.41 -26.65
CA GLU A 107 14.76 -5.32 -26.71
C GLU A 107 14.11 -5.95 -25.48
N TYR A 108 13.34 -5.14 -24.74
CA TYR A 108 12.55 -5.62 -23.61
C TYR A 108 11.15 -6.00 -24.08
N ARG A 109 10.68 -7.17 -23.64
CA ARG A 109 9.38 -7.73 -24.02
C ARG A 109 8.63 -8.20 -22.79
N VAL A 110 7.32 -8.03 -22.78
CA VAL A 110 6.46 -8.76 -21.83
C VAL A 110 6.32 -10.22 -22.27
N ARG A 111 5.88 -11.08 -21.36
CA ARG A 111 5.75 -12.53 -21.57
C ARG A 111 4.97 -12.94 -22.82
N ASP A 112 4.00 -12.11 -23.23
CA ASP A 112 3.20 -12.32 -24.44
C ASP A 112 3.95 -11.93 -25.75
N GLY A 113 5.24 -11.59 -25.65
CA GLY A 113 6.12 -11.24 -26.77
C GLY A 113 6.01 -9.79 -27.24
N ARG A 114 5.10 -8.99 -26.66
CA ARG A 114 4.95 -7.57 -27.00
C ARG A 114 6.16 -6.76 -26.51
N ARG A 115 6.72 -5.96 -27.41
CA ARG A 115 7.81 -5.03 -27.10
C ARG A 115 7.35 -3.94 -26.13
N ILE A 116 8.23 -3.60 -25.19
CA ILE A 116 8.06 -2.52 -24.23
C ILE A 116 8.76 -1.27 -24.79
N ASP A 117 8.00 -0.20 -24.95
CA ASP A 117 8.52 1.10 -25.36
C ASP A 117 9.12 1.84 -24.16
N ASN A 118 10.24 2.54 -24.37
CA ASN A 118 10.96 3.34 -23.37
C ASN A 118 11.27 2.57 -22.06
N PRO A 119 11.97 1.41 -22.13
CA PRO A 119 12.25 0.57 -20.96
C PRO A 119 13.00 1.32 -19.84
N GLU A 120 13.75 2.37 -20.19
CA GLU A 120 14.49 3.22 -19.25
C GLU A 120 13.60 4.06 -18.32
N THR A 121 12.33 4.27 -18.68
CA THR A 121 11.34 4.97 -17.85
C THR A 121 10.29 4.04 -17.27
N HIS A 122 10.26 2.78 -17.72
CA HIS A 122 9.25 1.82 -17.32
C HIS A 122 9.61 1.21 -15.96
N GLN A 123 8.75 1.43 -14.96
CA GLN A 123 8.94 0.92 -13.61
C GLN A 123 8.01 -0.27 -13.32
N VAL A 124 8.56 -1.27 -12.65
CA VAL A 124 7.84 -2.48 -12.24
C VAL A 124 8.07 -2.74 -10.75
N LEU A 125 7.15 -3.48 -10.13
CA LEU A 125 7.30 -3.95 -8.76
C LEU A 125 8.12 -5.24 -8.76
N VAL A 126 9.28 -5.21 -8.08
CA VAL A 126 10.14 -6.38 -7.89
C VAL A 126 10.13 -6.76 -6.41
N SER A 127 10.12 -8.06 -6.13
CA SER A 127 10.22 -8.56 -4.76
C SER A 127 11.46 -8.02 -4.05
N CYS A 128 11.30 -7.66 -2.78
CA CYS A 128 12.38 -7.19 -1.94
C CYS A 128 12.36 -7.86 -0.57
N LEU A 129 13.46 -7.74 0.17
CA LEU A 129 13.51 -8.17 1.56
C LEU A 129 12.56 -7.30 2.38
N ASP A 130 11.74 -7.94 3.21
CA ASP A 130 10.83 -7.26 4.14
C ASP A 130 11.65 -6.45 5.16
N PRO A 131 11.61 -5.10 5.12
CA PRO A 131 12.35 -4.29 6.09
C PRO A 131 11.65 -4.27 7.46
N ILE A 132 10.39 -4.74 7.54
CA ILE A 132 9.59 -4.65 8.75
C ILE A 132 9.93 -5.84 9.66
N PRO A 133 10.38 -5.59 10.91
CA PRO A 133 10.69 -6.67 11.83
C PRO A 133 9.46 -7.54 12.07
N ARG A 134 9.62 -8.85 11.89
CA ARG A 134 8.64 -9.83 12.35
C ARG A 134 8.75 -9.96 13.86
N GLN A 135 7.61 -10.06 14.54
CA GLN A 135 7.60 -10.38 15.96
C GLN A 135 8.21 -11.77 16.14
N THR A 136 9.47 -11.79 16.55
CA THR A 136 10.19 -13.01 16.92
C THR A 136 10.13 -13.10 18.44
N PRO A 137 9.87 -14.28 19.04
CA PRO A 137 9.94 -14.43 20.49
C PRO A 137 11.31 -13.97 21.01
N GLY A 138 11.35 -12.86 21.77
CA GLY A 138 12.58 -12.26 22.29
C GLY A 138 13.23 -11.15 21.43
N GLY A 139 12.64 -10.78 20.30
CA GLY A 139 13.09 -9.63 19.48
C GLY A 139 12.55 -8.29 19.97
N SER A 140 13.27 -7.19 19.68
CA SER A 140 12.80 -5.83 19.94
C SER A 140 11.53 -5.53 19.15
N GLN A 141 10.45 -5.24 19.87
CA GLN A 141 9.16 -4.93 19.27
C GLN A 141 9.20 -3.52 18.66
N PRO A 142 8.67 -3.30 17.44
CA PRO A 142 8.59 -1.96 16.87
C PRO A 142 7.69 -1.09 17.74
N THR A 143 8.24 -0.11 18.45
CA THR A 143 7.45 0.82 19.25
C THR A 143 6.98 1.99 18.39
N PRO A 144 5.71 2.43 18.49
CA PRO A 144 5.24 3.64 17.83
C PRO A 144 6.14 4.83 18.17
N ALA A 145 6.46 5.65 17.17
CA ALA A 145 7.18 6.90 17.42
C ALA A 145 6.37 7.81 18.35
N ALA A 146 7.06 8.55 19.22
CA ALA A 146 6.41 9.55 20.05
C ALA A 146 5.68 10.58 19.15
N PRO A 147 4.49 11.06 19.54
CA PRO A 147 3.79 12.08 18.77
C PRO A 147 4.69 13.32 18.63
N PRO A 148 4.67 14.01 17.47
CA PRO A 148 5.42 15.24 17.30
C PRO A 148 5.00 16.26 18.36
N PRO A 149 5.92 17.10 18.88
CA PRO A 149 5.56 18.14 19.82
C PRO A 149 4.51 19.08 19.19
N PRO A 150 3.57 19.63 19.98
CA PRO A 150 2.59 20.56 19.45
C PRO A 150 3.30 21.73 18.77
N ALA A 151 2.88 22.06 17.55
CA ALA A 151 3.28 23.30 16.90
C ALA A 151 2.61 24.46 17.64
N TRP A 152 3.42 25.27 18.33
CA TRP A 152 2.99 26.52 18.97
C TRP A 152 3.08 27.66 17.97
#